data_AF-A0A359ATM5-F1
#
_entry.id   AF-A0A359ATM5-F1
#
_cell.length_a   1.000
_cell.length_b   1.000
_cell.length_c   1.000
_cell.angle_alpha   90.00
_cell.angle_beta   90.00
_cell.angle_gamma   90.00
#
_symmetry.space_group_name_H-M   'P 1'
#
loop_
_entity.id
_entity.type
_entity.pdbx_description
1 polymer ?
#
loop_
_entity_poly.entity_id
_entity_poly.type
_entity_poly.pdbx_seq_one_letter_code
_entity_poly.pdbx_strand_id
1 'polypeptide(L)'
;FDRNLAATHDFVEINGDKAVYKNHWIAGGNEITWDMVHYDVQLFGGVVLHEGKIAEMATGEGKTLVATLPVFLNALTHEGVHVVTVNDYLSKRDSEWMGPIYMFHG
;
A
#
# COMPACT_ATOMS: atom_id res chain seq x y z
N PHE A 1 17.30 8.03 1.54
CA PHE A 1 16.25 7.07 1.94
C PHE A 1 16.26 5.88 0.99
N ASP A 2 16.04 6.10 -0.31
CA ASP A 2 15.94 5.03 -1.33
C ASP A 2 17.17 4.12 -1.42
N ARG A 3 18.38 4.65 -1.22
CA ARG A 3 19.61 3.83 -1.15
C ARG A 3 19.58 2.81 -0.01
N ASN A 4 18.95 3.14 1.12
CA ASN A 4 18.79 2.22 2.23
C ASN A 4 17.69 1.19 1.93
N LEU A 5 16.61 1.60 1.25
CA LEU A 5 15.57 0.67 0.79
C LEU A 5 16.14 -0.34 -0.20
N ALA A 6 16.93 0.12 -1.18
CA ALA A 6 17.58 -0.75 -2.17
C ALA A 6 18.62 -1.72 -1.57
N ALA A 7 19.09 -1.45 -0.35
CA ALA A 7 19.98 -2.37 0.36
C ALA A 7 19.22 -3.51 1.08
N THR A 8 17.93 -3.32 1.36
CA THR A 8 17.12 -4.23 2.18
C THR A 8 15.92 -4.83 1.44
N HIS A 9 15.53 -4.26 0.30
CA HIS A 9 14.37 -4.66 -0.49
C HIS A 9 14.75 -4.85 -1.97
N ASP A 10 14.03 -5.74 -2.64
CA ASP A 10 14.25 -6.15 -4.03
C ASP A 10 13.43 -5.36 -5.06
N PHE A 11 12.44 -4.58 -4.60
CA PHE A 11 11.54 -3.78 -5.44
C PHE A 11 12.09 -2.39 -5.81
N VAL A 12 13.29 -2.01 -5.37
CA VAL A 12 13.92 -0.73 -5.74
C VAL A 12 15.40 -0.89 -6.02
N GLU A 13 15.86 -0.30 -7.11
CA GLU A 13 17.26 -0.31 -7.54
C GLU A 13 17.80 1.12 -7.72
N ILE A 14 19.09 1.31 -7.49
CA ILE A 14 19.75 2.61 -7.65
C ILE A 14 20.57 2.62 -8.94
N ASN A 15 20.11 3.39 -9.92
CA ASN A 15 20.78 3.62 -11.19
C ASN A 15 21.43 5.00 -11.20
N GLY A 16 22.68 5.08 -10.74
CA GLY A 16 23.42 6.32 -10.59
C GLY A 16 22.85 7.20 -9.48
N ASP A 17 22.15 8.27 -9.87
CA ASP A 17 21.47 9.23 -8.99
C ASP A 17 19.95 8.97 -8.88
N LYS A 18 19.40 8.02 -9.63
CA LYS A 18 17.95 7.73 -9.66
C LYS A 18 17.61 6.43 -8.95
N ALA A 19 16.50 6.45 -8.19
CA ALA A 19 15.83 5.24 -7.74
C ALA A 19 14.83 4.76 -8.81
N VAL A 20 14.87 3.47 -9.13
CA VAL A 20 13.96 2.81 -10.06
C VAL A 20 13.18 1.76 -9.28
N TYR A 21 11.87 1.98 -9.15
CA TYR A 21 10.97 1.05 -8.47
C TYR A 21 10.41 0.04 -9.48
N LYS A 22 10.42 -1.23 -9.10
CA LYS A 22 9.80 -2.32 -9.84
C LYS A 22 8.31 -2.32 -9.58
N ASN A 23 7.54 -2.80 -10.55
CA ASN A 23 6.12 -3.03 -10.40
C ASN A 23 5.81 -4.49 -10.03
N HIS A 24 6.78 -5.28 -9.58
CA HIS A 24 6.54 -6.64 -9.09
C HIS A 24 7.44 -6.97 -7.90
N TRP A 25 6.92 -7.75 -6.94
CA TRP A 25 7.62 -8.17 -5.73
C TRP A 25 6.90 -9.36 -5.07
N ILE A 26 7.55 -9.99 -4.08
CA ILE A 26 6.95 -11.06 -3.29
C ILE A 26 5.97 -10.49 -2.25
N ALA A 27 4.73 -10.98 -2.26
CA ALA A 27 3.75 -10.72 -1.21
C ALA A 27 2.93 -11.97 -0.90
N GLY A 28 2.75 -12.29 0.39
CA GLY A 28 2.06 -13.49 0.84
C GLY A 28 2.70 -14.79 0.33
N GLY A 29 4.00 -14.75 0.03
CA GLY A 29 4.78 -15.89 -0.51
C GLY A 29 4.70 -16.09 -2.03
N ASN A 30 3.99 -15.23 -2.77
CA ASN A 30 3.90 -15.30 -4.23
C ASN A 30 4.47 -14.03 -4.86
N GLU A 31 5.03 -14.14 -6.05
CA GLU A 31 5.37 -12.96 -6.86
C GLU A 31 4.09 -12.31 -7.39
N ILE A 32 3.92 -11.03 -7.11
CA ILE A 32 2.77 -10.23 -7.52
C ILE A 32 3.26 -9.12 -8.42
N THR A 33 2.58 -8.93 -9.56
CA THR A 33 2.71 -7.72 -10.37
C THR A 33 1.67 -6.70 -9.92
N TRP A 34 2.12 -5.51 -9.57
CA TRP A 34 1.30 -4.35 -9.27
C TRP A 34 1.00 -3.59 -10.56
N ASP A 35 -0.22 -3.75 -11.04
CA ASP A 35 -0.76 -3.08 -12.22
C ASP A 35 -2.18 -2.61 -11.92
N MET A 36 -2.29 -1.70 -10.94
CA MET A 36 -3.57 -1.25 -10.41
C MET A 36 -3.66 0.27 -10.47
N VAL A 37 -4.84 0.75 -10.82
CA VAL A 37 -5.23 2.16 -10.69
C VAL A 37 -6.56 2.16 -9.96
N HIS A 38 -6.73 3.08 -9.01
CA HIS A 38 -8.01 3.20 -8.31
C HIS A 38 -9.14 3.53 -9.28
N TYR A 39 -10.24 2.80 -9.16
CA TYR A 39 -11.51 3.17 -9.80
C TYR A 39 -12.23 4.27 -9.02
N ASP A 40 -13.16 4.98 -9.65
CA ASP A 40 -13.92 6.07 -9.00
C ASP A 40 -14.61 5.61 -7.70
N VAL A 41 -15.21 4.42 -7.71
CA VAL A 41 -15.85 3.81 -6.53
C VAL A 41 -14.88 3.59 -5.37
N GLN A 42 -13.60 3.32 -5.69
CA GLN A 42 -12.55 3.15 -4.69
C GLN A 42 -12.09 4.49 -4.12
N LEU A 43 -12.08 5.56 -4.93
CA LEU A 43 -11.84 6.92 -4.45
C LEU A 43 -12.95 7.35 -3.47
N PHE A 44 -14.22 7.08 -3.80
CA PHE A 44 -15.32 7.32 -2.86
C PHE A 44 -15.15 6.53 -1.56
N GLY A 45 -14.79 5.25 -1.65
CA GLY A 45 -14.48 4.44 -0.46
C GLY A 45 -13.38 5.06 0.40
N GLY A 46 -12.31 5.56 -0.22
CA GLY A 46 -11.21 6.24 0.48
C GLY A 46 -11.65 7.51 1.21
N VAL A 47 -12.49 8.34 0.58
CA VAL A 47 -13.07 9.54 1.20
C VAL A 47 -13.92 9.17 2.40
N VAL A 48 -14.81 8.17 2.27
CA VAL A 48 -15.68 7.70 3.37
C VAL A 48 -14.86 7.21 4.56
N LEU A 49 -13.78 6.45 4.32
CA LEU A 49 -12.88 6.00 5.38
C LEU A 49 -12.15 7.18 6.05
N HIS A 50 -11.66 8.15 5.27
CA HIS A 50 -11.00 9.34 5.82
C HIS A 50 -11.94 10.19 6.69
N GLU A 51 -13.24 10.25 6.34
CA GLU A 51 -14.28 10.92 7.15
C GLU A 51 -14.65 10.16 8.45
N GLY A 52 -13.98 9.05 8.77
CA GLY A 52 -14.24 8.26 9.97
C GLY A 52 -15.53 7.44 9.90
N LYS A 53 -16.02 7.14 8.69
CA LYS A 53 -17.23 6.35 8.44
C LYS A 53 -16.89 4.94 7.97
N ILE A 54 -17.90 4.07 7.91
CA ILE A 54 -17.78 2.70 7.40
C ILE A 54 -18.02 2.71 5.89
N ALA A 55 -17.01 2.35 5.11
CA ALA A 55 -17.15 2.10 3.68
C ALA A 55 -17.58 0.64 3.45
N GLU A 56 -18.88 0.41 3.21
CA GLU A 56 -19.39 -0.92 2.84
C GLU A 56 -19.01 -1.22 1.39
N MET A 57 -18.18 -2.24 1.21
CA MET A 57 -17.70 -2.69 -0.10
C MET A 57 -17.76 -4.21 -0.20
N ALA A 58 -18.28 -4.73 -1.31
CA ALA A 58 -18.39 -6.14 -1.59
C ALA A 58 -17.00 -6.81 -1.72
N THR A 59 -16.95 -8.13 -1.59
CA THR A 59 -15.73 -8.90 -1.85
C THR A 59 -15.34 -8.76 -3.33
N GLY A 60 -14.07 -8.45 -3.59
CA GLY A 60 -13.57 -8.20 -4.94
C GLY A 60 -13.50 -6.72 -5.34
N GLU A 61 -14.11 -5.79 -4.59
CA GLU A 61 -14.07 -4.35 -4.92
C GLU A 61 -12.73 -3.65 -4.59
N GLY A 62 -11.73 -4.39 -4.13
CA GLY A 62 -10.39 -3.85 -3.88
C GLY A 62 -10.24 -3.07 -2.57
N LYS A 63 -10.92 -3.50 -1.50
CA LYS A 63 -10.82 -2.93 -0.15
C LYS A 63 -9.37 -2.67 0.32
N THR A 64 -8.45 -3.58 0.04
CA THR A 64 -7.02 -3.44 0.39
C THR A 64 -6.38 -2.24 -0.32
N LEU A 65 -6.64 -2.06 -1.61
CA LEU A 65 -6.16 -0.92 -2.39
C LEU A 65 -6.82 0.39 -1.93
N VAL A 66 -8.12 0.36 -1.62
CA VAL A 66 -8.86 1.53 -1.10
C VAL A 66 -8.25 2.07 0.18
N ALA A 67 -7.84 1.20 1.11
CA ALA A 67 -7.26 1.59 2.38
C ALA A 67 -5.96 2.41 2.23
N THR A 68 -5.22 2.25 1.12
CA THR A 68 -3.98 3.01 0.88
C THR A 68 -4.21 4.53 0.84
N LEU A 69 -5.37 4.99 0.38
CA LEU A 69 -5.71 6.40 0.26
C LEU A 69 -5.77 7.11 1.63
N PRO A 70 -6.67 6.71 2.57
CA PRO A 70 -6.73 7.32 3.89
C PRO A 70 -5.49 6.99 4.73
N VAL A 71 -4.84 5.84 4.54
CA VAL A 71 -3.61 5.50 5.26
C VAL A 71 -2.51 6.49 4.91
N PHE A 72 -2.26 6.70 3.61
CA PHE A 72 -1.25 7.66 3.19
C PHE A 72 -1.56 9.07 3.67
N LEU A 73 -2.78 9.56 3.43
CA LEU A 73 -3.19 10.92 3.80
C LEU A 73 -3.06 11.17 5.30
N ASN A 74 -3.56 10.26 6.14
CA ASN A 74 -3.52 10.45 7.59
C ASN A 74 -2.11 10.25 8.16
N ALA A 75 -1.26 9.42 7.53
CA ALA A 75 0.12 9.25 7.96
C ALA A 75 0.96 10.54 7.84
N LEU A 76 0.56 11.49 6.98
CA LEU A 76 1.21 12.79 6.83
C LEU A 76 1.15 13.65 8.11
N THR A 77 0.28 13.34 9.08
CA THR A 77 0.23 14.03 10.37
C THR A 77 1.31 13.56 11.35
N HIS A 78 2.05 12.50 11.02
CA HIS A 78 3.05 11.85 11.88
C HIS A 78 2.51 11.24 13.19
N GLU A 79 1.20 11.02 13.29
CA GLU A 79 0.57 10.38 14.45
C GLU A 79 0.43 8.85 14.30
N GLY A 80 0.77 8.32 13.13
CA GLY A 80 0.64 6.91 12.79
C GLY A 80 -0.79 6.53 12.37
N VAL A 81 -0.89 5.44 11.60
CA VAL A 81 -2.18 4.88 11.14
C VAL A 81 -2.15 3.37 11.34
N HIS A 82 -3.21 2.81 11.92
CA HIS A 82 -3.34 1.38 12.14
C HIS A 82 -4.35 0.77 11.16
N VAL A 83 -3.88 -0.16 10.32
CA VAL A 83 -4.75 -1.01 9.49
C VAL A 83 -4.95 -2.33 10.22
N VAL A 84 -6.16 -2.56 10.73
CA VAL A 84 -6.51 -3.77 11.49
C VAL A 84 -7.18 -4.78 10.56
N THR A 85 -6.64 -6.00 10.53
CA THR A 85 -7.24 -7.13 9.79
C THR A 85 -7.63 -8.26 10.75
N VAL A 86 -8.31 -9.28 10.23
CA VAL A 86 -8.88 -10.37 11.05
C VAL A 86 -7.88 -11.45 11.45
N ASN A 87 -6.69 -11.52 10.83
CA ASN A 87 -5.66 -12.50 11.18
C ASN A 87 -4.25 -12.09 10.70
N ASP A 88 -3.24 -12.76 11.26
CA ASP A 88 -1.82 -12.48 10.97
C ASP A 88 -1.43 -12.68 9.51
N TYR A 89 -2.04 -13.66 8.84
CA TYR A 89 -1.77 -13.93 7.43
C TYR A 89 -2.20 -12.75 6.55
N LEU A 90 -3.41 -12.23 6.75
CA LEU A 90 -3.92 -11.07 6.00
C LEU A 90 -3.13 -9.81 6.33
N SER A 91 -2.80 -9.59 7.61
CA SER A 91 -1.96 -8.46 8.02
C SER A 91 -0.59 -8.50 7.33
N LYS A 92 0.08 -9.66 7.33
CA LYS A 92 1.38 -9.82 6.68
C LYS A 92 1.29 -9.64 5.16
N ARG A 93 0.34 -10.32 4.52
CA ARG A 93 0.13 -10.23 3.07
C ARG A 93 -0.16 -8.80 2.64
N ASP A 94 -1.05 -8.09 3.32
CA ASP A 94 -1.45 -6.73 2.93
C ASP A 94 -0.32 -5.72 3.16
N SER A 95 0.48 -5.92 4.23
CA SER A 95 1.69 -5.13 4.46
C SER A 95 2.77 -5.37 3.41
N GLU A 96 2.99 -6.62 2.98
CA GLU A 96 3.95 -6.92 1.91
C GLU A 96 3.45 -6.43 0.55
N TRP A 97 2.14 -6.57 0.30
CA TRP A 97 1.56 -6.16 -0.98
C TRP A 97 1.52 -4.65 -1.14
N MET A 98 1.06 -3.88 -0.15
CA MET A 98 0.97 -2.41 -0.26
C MET A 98 2.23 -1.68 0.24
N GLY A 99 3.12 -2.37 0.94
CA GLY A 99 4.34 -1.81 1.53
C GLY A 99 5.20 -0.99 0.56
N PRO A 100 5.51 -1.50 -0.64
CA PRO A 100 6.32 -0.75 -1.61
C PRO A 100 5.68 0.58 -2.05
N ILE A 101 4.35 0.67 -2.07
CA ILE A 101 3.63 1.91 -2.37
C ILE A 101 3.87 2.94 -1.27
N TYR A 102 3.76 2.52 0.00
CA TYR A 102 4.05 3.42 1.12
C TYR A 102 5.52 3.86 1.11
N MET A 103 6.45 2.92 0.96
CA MET A 103 7.89 3.20 0.91
C MET A 103 8.34 4.00 -0.31
N PHE A 104 7.56 4.00 -1.39
CA PHE A 104 7.79 4.91 -2.52
C PHE A 104 7.51 6.37 -2.14
N HIS A 105 6.56 6.60 -1.22
CA HIS A 105 6.16 7.94 -0.79
C HIS A 105 6.91 8.47 0.43
N GLY A 106 7.87 7.72 1.00
CA GLY A 106 8.72 8.12 2.13
C GLY A 106 8.39 7.40 3.42
#